data_AF-A0A9P6MLN9-F1
#
_entry.id   AF-A0A9P6MLN9-F1
#
_cell.length_a   1.000
_cell.length_b   1.000
_cell.length_c   1.000
_cell.angle_alpha   90.00
_cell.angle_beta   90.00
_cell.angle_gamma   90.00
#
_symmetry.space_group_name_H-M   'P 1'
#
loop_
_entity.id
_entity.type
_entity.pdbx_description
1 polymer ?
#
loop_
_entity_poly.entity_id
_entity_poly.type
_entity_poly.pdbx_seq_one_letter_code
_entity_poly.pdbx_strand_id
1 'polypeptide(L)' 'MADPLTIFIVIRKDLIKTLGWTTGSVIAQACHASTAVLHKTQDLRDTREYLADINNMHKVVLEISGEGTKLS' A
#
# COMPACT_ATOMS: atom_id res chain seq x y z
N MET A 1 20.06 -12.81 6.02
CA MET A 1 19.62 -11.46 6.45
C MET A 1 18.09 -11.50 6.42
N ALA A 2 17.40 -10.98 7.44
CA ALA A 2 15.92 -10.98 7.43
C ALA A 2 15.43 -9.96 6.40
N ASP A 3 14.34 -10.28 5.68
CA ASP A 3 13.74 -9.34 4.74
C ASP A 3 13.17 -8.11 5.49
N PRO A 4 13.26 -6.90 4.90
CA PRO A 4 12.76 -5.69 5.54
C PRO A 4 11.23 -5.68 5.63
N LEU A 5 10.70 -5.15 6.74
CA LEU A 5 9.27 -4.90 6.89
C LEU A 5 8.78 -3.94 5.80
N THR A 6 7.75 -4.37 5.06
CA THR A 6 7.33 -3.70 3.82
C THR A 6 5.82 -3.48 3.80
N ILE A 7 5.38 -2.27 3.50
CA ILE A 7 3.98 -2.00 3.14
C ILE A 7 3.82 -2.20 1.63
N PHE A 8 2.98 -3.16 1.26
CA PHE A 8 2.55 -3.35 -0.13
C PHE A 8 1.29 -2.52 -0.40
N ILE A 9 1.37 -1.65 -1.39
CA ILE A 9 0.27 -0.83 -1.88
C ILE A 9 -0.19 -1.42 -3.21
N VAL A 10 -1.36 -2.03 -3.24
CA VAL A 10 -1.91 -2.64 -4.45
C VAL A 10 -2.87 -1.67 -5.12
N ILE A 11 -2.57 -1.30 -6.37
CA ILE A 11 -3.32 -0.32 -7.15
C ILE A 11 -4.03 -1.00 -8.31
N ARG A 12 -5.31 -0.68 -8.46
CA ARG A 12 -6.15 -1.09 -9.59
C ARG A 12 -5.87 -0.22 -10.82
N LYS A 13 -5.37 -0.83 -11.89
CA LYS A 13 -4.98 -0.15 -13.14
C LYS A 13 -6.18 0.32 -13.96
N ASP A 14 -7.29 -0.41 -13.89
CA ASP A 14 -8.55 -0.05 -14.54
C ASP A 14 -9.16 1.26 -14.03
N LEU A 15 -8.86 1.66 -12.78
CA LEU A 15 -9.31 2.94 -12.23
C LEU A 15 -8.90 4.11 -13.14
N ILE A 16 -7.63 4.17 -13.53
CA ILE A 16 -7.10 5.22 -14.42
C ILE A 16 -7.48 4.93 -15.87
N LYS A 17 -7.22 3.70 -16.34
CA LYS A 17 -7.29 3.38 -17.77
C LYS A 17 -8.71 3.27 -18.33
N THR A 18 -9.67 2.90 -17.48
CA THR A 18 -11.02 2.52 -17.93
C THR A 18 -12.09 3.34 -17.21
N LEU A 19 -11.91 3.60 -15.92
CA LEU A 19 -12.92 4.25 -15.07
C LEU A 19 -12.70 5.76 -14.90
N GLY A 20 -11.70 6.33 -15.58
CA GLY A 20 -11.49 7.78 -15.66
C GLY A 20 -11.02 8.45 -14.37
N TRP A 21 -10.43 7.69 -13.43
CA TRP A 21 -9.85 8.27 -12.21
C TRP A 21 -8.63 9.12 -12.54
N THR A 22 -8.47 10.22 -11.81
CA THR A 22 -7.26 11.03 -11.91
C THR A 22 -6.11 10.36 -11.15
N THR A 23 -4.87 10.61 -11.57
CA THR A 23 -3.69 10.15 -10.81
C THR A 23 -3.74 10.63 -9.36
N GLY A 24 -4.23 11.86 -9.13
CA GLY A 24 -4.40 12.42 -7.80
C GLY A 24 -5.37 11.62 -6.91
N SER A 25 -6.50 11.14 -7.46
CA SER A 25 -7.44 10.33 -6.67
C SER A 25 -6.87 8.96 -6.31
N VAL A 26 -6.09 8.35 -7.20
CA VAL A 26 -5.39 7.08 -6.93
C VAL A 26 -4.32 7.25 -5.85
N ILE A 27 -3.52 8.33 -5.92
CA ILE A 27 -2.53 8.66 -4.88
C ILE A 27 -3.23 8.89 -3.54
N ALA A 28 -4.33 9.64 -3.52
CA ALA A 28 -5.07 9.90 -2.28
C ALA A 28 -5.56 8.60 -1.63
N GLN A 29 -6.08 7.65 -2.41
CA GLN A 29 -6.47 6.34 -1.89
C GLN A 29 -5.29 5.51 -1.41
N ALA A 30 -4.15 5.53 -2.10
CA ALA A 30 -2.93 4.84 -1.66
C ALA A 30 -2.43 5.37 -0.30
N CYS A 31 -2.45 6.69 -0.12
CA CYS A 31 -2.11 7.35 1.14
C CYS A 31 -3.10 6.97 2.24
N HIS A 32 -4.41 7.06 1.96
CA HIS A 32 -5.46 6.69 2.91
C HIS A 32 -5.34 5.22 3.36
N ALA A 33 -5.16 4.29 2.42
CA ALA A 33 -4.98 2.87 2.70
C ALA A 33 -3.71 2.60 3.54
N SER A 34 -2.60 3.27 3.21
CA SER A 34 -1.34 3.17 3.98
C SER A 34 -1.50 3.63 5.43
N THR A 35 -2.19 4.76 5.65
CA THR A 35 -2.44 5.25 7.00
C THR A 35 -3.44 4.36 7.75
N ALA A 36 -4.48 3.88 7.06
CA ALA A 36 -5.50 3.03 7.66
C ALA A 36 -4.94 1.67 8.12
N VAL A 37 -4.04 1.04 7.35
CA VAL A 37 -3.42 -0.23 7.78
C VAL A 37 -2.55 0.00 9.01
N LEU A 38 -1.69 1.03 9.00
CA LEU A 38 -0.83 1.39 10.15
C LEU A 38 -1.66 1.65 11.41
N HIS A 39 -2.79 2.36 11.30
CA HIS A 39 -3.69 2.58 12.42
C HIS A 39 -4.36 1.29 12.91
N LYS A 40 -4.90 0.47 11.99
CA LYS A 40 -5.59 -0.78 12.33
C LYS A 40 -4.67 -1.82 12.96
N THR A 41 -3.38 -1.81 12.62
CA THR A 41 -2.38 -2.77 13.10
C THR A 41 -1.40 -2.19 14.11
N GLN A 42 -1.67 -1.00 14.66
CA GLN A 42 -0.77 -0.27 15.56
C GLN A 42 -0.27 -1.09 16.77
N ASP A 43 -1.06 -2.05 17.23
CA ASP A 43 -0.72 -2.92 18.36
C ASP A 43 0.09 -4.16 17.98
N LEU A 44 0.31 -4.41 16.69
CA LEU A 44 1.15 -5.50 16.21
C LEU A 44 2.63 -5.13 16.34
N ARG A 45 3.45 -6.12 16.69
CA ARG A 45 4.91 -5.97 16.82
C ARG A 45 5.53 -5.40 15.54
N ASP A 46 5.19 -5.98 14.39
CA ASP A 46 5.74 -5.57 13.10
C ASP A 46 5.39 -4.12 12.75
N THR A 47 4.21 -3.64 13.10
CA THR A 47 3.83 -2.24 12.85
C THR A 47 4.63 -1.29 13.73
N ARG A 48 4.87 -1.64 14.99
CA ARG A 48 5.74 -0.85 15.88
C ARG A 48 7.19 -0.84 15.40
N GLU A 49 7.73 -1.99 14.99
CA GLU A 49 9.09 -2.10 14.45
C GLU A 49 9.24 -1.30 13.14
N TYR A 50 8.26 -1.39 12.25
CA TYR A 50 8.22 -0.63 11.00
C TYR A 50 8.19 0.89 11.23
N LEU A 51 7.43 1.36 12.23
CA LEU A 51 7.34 2.79 12.56
C LEU A 51 8.53 3.31 13.38
N ALA A 52 9.25 2.44 14.08
CA ALA A 52 10.41 2.80 14.88
C ALA A 52 11.64 3.15 14.03
N ASP A 53 11.72 2.64 12.80
CA ASP A 53 12.80 2.92 11.86
C ASP A 53 12.31 3.71 10.64
N ILE A 54 11.95 4.97 10.88
CA ILE A 54 11.38 5.87 9.86
C ILE A 54 12.29 6.06 8.63
N ASN A 55 13.61 5.98 8.81
CA ASN A 55 14.58 6.20 7.74
C ASN A 55 14.70 5.01 6.78
N ASN A 56 14.33 3.81 7.23
CA ASN A 56 14.36 2.58 6.44
C ASN A 56 12.97 2.00 6.16
N MET A 57 11.90 2.78 6.34
CA MET A 57 10.55 2.38 5.96
C MET A 57 10.50 2.03 4.48
N HIS A 58 10.05 0.81 4.17
CA HIS A 58 9.92 0.35 2.80
C HIS A 58 8.46 0.29 2.36
N LYS A 59 8.17 0.80 1.17
CA LYS A 59 6.84 0.71 0.51
C LYS A 59 7.02 0.25 -0.92
N VAL A 60 6.25 -0.76 -1.32
CA VAL A 60 6.24 -1.30 -2.69
C VAL A 60 4.86 -1.11 -3.28
N VAL A 61 4.80 -0.53 -4.48
CA VAL A 61 3.55 -0.39 -5.23
C VAL A 61 3.44 -1.54 -6.23
N LEU A 62 2.34 -2.28 -6.16
CA LEU A 62 1.98 -3.33 -7.10
C LEU A 62 0.75 -2.92 -7.89
N GLU A 63 0.64 -3.36 -9.14
CA GLU A 63 -0.52 -3.11 -9.98
C GLU A 63 -1.32 -4.39 -10.21
N ILE A 64 -2.64 -4.28 -10.18
CA ILE A 64 -3.56 -5.33 -10.64
C ILE A 64 -4.45 -4.79 -11.76
N SER A 65 -4.85 -5.66 -12.69
CA SER A 65 -5.63 -5.27 -13.87
C SER A 65 -7.01 -4.71 -13.53
N GLY A 66 -7.66 -5.21 -12.49
CA GLY A 66 -8.97 -4.76 -12.04
C GLY A 66 -9.54 -5.64 -10.94
N GLU A 67 -10.83 -5.46 -10.66
CA GLU A 67 -11.54 -6.24 -9.65
C GLU A 67 -11.51 -7.75 -9.95
N GLY A 68 -11.31 -8.56 -8.92
CA GLY A 68 -11.21 -10.02 -9.05
C GLY A 68 -9.87 -10.54 -9.58
N THR A 69 -8.91 -9.68 -9.89
CA THR A 69 -7.54 -10.09 -10.27
C THR A 69 -6.78 -10.60 -9.04
N LYS A 70 -6.20 -11.80 -9.14
CA LYS A 70 -5.28 -12.34 -8.11
C LYS A 70 -3.87 -11.82 -8.35
N LEU A 71 -3.17 -11.48 -7.27
CA LEU A 71 -1.71 -11.34 -7.31
C LEU A 71 -1.14 -12.74 -7.54
N SER A 72 -0.52 -12.96 -8.71
CA SER A 72 0.18 -14.21 -9.06
C SER A 72 1.52 -14.31 -8.37
#